data_AF-A0A7S4G9R5-F1
#
_entry.id   AF-A0A7S4G9R5-F1
#
_cell.length_a   1.000
_cell.length_b   1.000
_cell.length_c   1.000
_cell.angle_alpha   90.00
_cell.angle_beta   90.00
_cell.angle_gamma   90.00
#
_symmetry.space_group_name_H-M   'P 1'
#
loop_
_entity.id
_entity.type
_entity.pdbx_description
1 polymer ?
#
loop_
_entity_poly.entity_id
_entity_poly.type
_entity_poly.pdbx_seq_one_letter_code
_entity_poly.pdbx_strand_id
1 'polypeptide(L)'
;PDRYPLELRRYSSGAFMAWHRDDALFTEPQVEVVFTVTNRSDSVTQWRDVEGTVQEIWTEPNSALIILAQGAWHQVTPLKRGDRTILKLLLTSAGSSLFGDAKLQQF
;
A
#
# COMPACT_ATOMS: atom_id res chain seq x y z
N PRO A 1 16.38 1.62 -2.49
CA PRO A 1 14.90 1.57 -2.61
C PRO A 1 14.38 2.39 -3.80
N ASP A 2 15.02 3.54 -4.00
CA ASP A 2 15.16 4.50 -5.10
C ASP A 2 15.40 3.94 -6.53
N ARG A 3 15.31 2.62 -6.77
CA ARG A 3 15.47 2.04 -8.13
C ARG A 3 14.26 1.26 -8.64
N TYR A 4 13.22 1.07 -7.82
CA TYR A 4 12.01 0.34 -8.22
C TYR A 4 10.77 0.99 -7.59
N PRO A 5 9.97 1.80 -8.34
CA PRO A 5 8.73 2.43 -7.83
C PRO A 5 7.59 1.42 -7.63
N LEU A 6 7.93 0.13 -7.63
CA LEU A 6 7.03 -1.00 -7.60
C LEU A 6 7.64 -2.06 -6.69
N GLU A 7 6.85 -2.51 -5.73
CA GLU A 7 7.14 -3.61 -4.83
C GLU A 7 6.21 -4.78 -5.15
N LEU A 8 6.79 -5.97 -5.41
CA LEU A 8 6.03 -7.21 -5.40
C LEU A 8 5.99 -7.74 -3.97
N ARG A 9 4.79 -7.89 -3.41
CA ARG A 9 4.63 -8.44 -2.06
C ARG A 9 3.75 -9.66 -2.08
N ARG A 10 4.23 -10.73 -1.43
CA ARG A 10 3.50 -11.98 -1.23
C ARG A 10 3.20 -12.17 0.24
N TYR A 11 1.93 -12.47 0.52
CA TYR A 11 1.41 -12.74 1.85
C TYR A 11 1.05 -14.23 1.97
N SER A 12 1.57 -14.87 3.01
CA SER A 12 1.25 -16.25 3.41
C SER A 12 0.49 -16.27 4.74
N SER A 13 0.10 -17.46 5.21
CA SER A 13 -0.59 -17.61 6.50
C SER A 13 0.21 -16.95 7.63
N GLY A 14 -0.50 -16.23 8.50
CA GLY A 14 0.04 -15.40 9.58
C GLY A 14 0.44 -13.97 9.17
N ALA A 15 0.54 -13.66 7.87
CA ALA A 15 0.90 -12.33 7.43
C ALA A 15 -0.26 -11.34 7.63
N PHE A 16 0.07 -10.12 8.07
CA PHE A 16 -0.88 -9.03 8.30
C PHE A 16 -0.16 -7.69 8.25
N MET A 17 -0.94 -6.60 8.21
CA MET A 17 -0.46 -5.24 8.46
C MET A 17 -1.40 -4.61 9.46
N ALA A 18 -0.88 -4.16 10.60
CA ALA A 18 -1.69 -3.45 11.60
C ALA A 18 -2.22 -2.12 11.05
N TRP A 19 -3.16 -1.50 11.76
CA TRP A 19 -3.65 -0.15 11.45
C TRP A 19 -2.49 0.84 11.30
N HIS A 20 -2.41 1.48 10.15
CA HIS A 20 -1.42 2.49 9.81
C HIS A 20 -1.99 3.50 8.80
N ARG A 21 -1.18 4.51 8.50
CA ARG A 21 -1.27 5.34 7.30
C ARG A 21 0.08 5.23 6.59
N ASP A 22 0.09 5.26 5.27
CA ASP A 22 1.36 5.25 4.55
C ASP A 22 2.13 6.55 4.77
N ASP A 23 3.44 6.43 4.86
CA ASP A 23 4.34 7.58 5.00
C ASP A 23 4.37 8.41 3.71
N ALA A 24 4.39 9.74 3.85
CA ALA A 24 4.66 10.61 2.70
C ALA A 24 6.16 10.54 2.39
N LEU A 25 6.52 9.98 1.24
CA LEU A 25 7.92 9.81 0.82
C LEU A 25 8.40 10.95 -0.08
N PHE A 26 7.46 11.67 -0.69
CA PHE A 26 7.70 12.72 -1.67
C PHE A 26 7.17 14.06 -1.15
N THR A 27 7.70 15.17 -1.68
CA THR A 27 7.28 16.53 -1.30
C THR A 27 5.76 16.72 -1.39
N GLU A 28 5.15 16.13 -2.43
CA GLU A 28 3.70 15.97 -2.53
C GLU A 28 3.35 14.53 -2.14
N PRO A 29 2.38 14.30 -1.24
CA PRO A 29 1.99 12.95 -0.84
C PRO A 29 1.66 12.09 -2.06
N GLN A 30 2.38 10.98 -2.19
CA GLN A 30 2.19 10.05 -3.29
C GLN A 30 0.84 9.32 -3.17
N VAL A 31 0.33 8.87 -4.31
CA VAL A 31 -0.76 7.90 -4.38
C VAL A 31 -0.15 6.51 -4.44
N GLU A 32 -0.56 5.65 -3.52
CA GLU A 32 -0.25 4.24 -3.57
C GLU A 32 -1.32 3.47 -4.34
N VAL A 33 -0.87 2.64 -5.29
CA VAL A 33 -1.74 1.71 -6.02
C VAL A 33 -1.39 0.30 -5.57
N VAL A 34 -2.31 -0.34 -4.86
CA VAL A 34 -2.20 -1.75 -4.45
C VAL A 34 -2.98 -2.59 -5.45
N PHE A 35 -2.29 -3.08 -6.46
CA PHE A 35 -2.85 -3.95 -7.48
C PHE A 35 -2.79 -5.41 -7.03
N THR A 36 -3.94 -6.07 -6.97
CA THR A 36 -4.06 -7.46 -6.53
C THR A 36 -3.88 -8.40 -7.71
N VAL A 37 -2.74 -9.09 -7.76
CA VAL A 37 -2.41 -10.05 -8.82
C VAL A 37 -3.17 -11.36 -8.56
N THR A 38 -3.05 -11.88 -7.35
CA THR A 38 -3.82 -13.03 -6.88
C THR A 38 -4.32 -12.77 -5.46
N ASN A 39 -5.52 -13.24 -5.18
CA ASN A 39 -6.01 -13.34 -3.82
C ASN A 39 -6.86 -14.60 -3.76
N ARG A 40 -6.37 -15.58 -3.01
CA ARG A 40 -7.10 -16.81 -2.66
C ARG A 40 -7.28 -16.91 -1.14
N SER A 41 -7.03 -15.80 -0.45
CA SER A 41 -6.96 -15.76 0.99
C SER A 41 -8.26 -15.33 1.64
N ASP A 42 -8.39 -15.56 2.94
CA ASP A 42 -9.47 -15.01 3.75
C ASP A 42 -9.16 -13.62 4.34
N SER A 43 -8.04 -13.00 3.92
CA SER A 43 -7.65 -11.66 4.36
C SER A 43 -8.39 -10.57 3.58
N VAL A 44 -8.80 -9.52 4.30
CA VAL A 44 -9.46 -8.33 3.76
C VAL A 44 -8.63 -7.09 4.07
N THR A 45 -8.79 -6.07 3.23
CA THR A 45 -8.27 -4.73 3.55
C THR A 45 -9.37 -3.97 4.26
N GLN A 46 -9.07 -3.37 5.41
CA GLN A 46 -10.00 -2.55 6.17
C GLN A 46 -9.52 -1.11 6.20
N TRP A 47 -10.45 -0.15 6.18
CA TRP A 47 -10.14 1.26 6.35
C TRP A 47 -11.19 1.94 7.21
N ARG A 48 -10.86 3.11 7.76
CA ARG A 48 -11.84 3.98 8.42
C ARG A 48 -12.32 5.03 7.43
N ASP A 49 -13.63 5.18 7.29
CA ASP A 49 -14.22 6.29 6.54
C ASP A 49 -14.14 7.62 7.33
N VAL A 50 -14.73 8.68 6.78
CA VAL A 50 -14.63 10.03 7.35
C VAL A 50 -15.37 10.15 8.70
N GLU A 51 -16.37 9.30 8.94
CA GLU A 51 -17.08 9.16 10.22
C GLU A 51 -16.32 8.26 11.21
N GLY A 52 -15.24 7.60 10.77
CA GLY A 52 -14.45 6.67 11.58
C GLY A 52 -15.02 5.24 11.62
N THR A 53 -16.05 4.95 10.82
CA THR A 53 -16.63 3.61 10.69
C THR A 53 -15.67 2.71 9.92
N VAL A 54 -15.51 1.48 10.40
CA VAL A 54 -14.65 0.49 9.73
C VAL A 54 -15.38 -0.10 8.53
N GLN A 55 -14.81 0.13 7.37
CA GLN A 55 -15.19 -0.50 6.10
C GLN A 55 -14.21 -1.63 5.79
N GLU A 56 -14.64 -2.61 5.02
CA GLU A 56 -13.79 -3.72 4.61
C GLU A 56 -14.06 -4.19 3.19
N ILE A 57 -13.02 -4.71 2.54
CA ILE A 57 -13.12 -5.29 1.22
C ILE A 57 -12.16 -6.45 1.03
N TRP A 58 -12.67 -7.54 0.48
CA TRP A 58 -11.83 -8.57 -0.13
C TRP A 58 -11.46 -8.12 -1.54
N THR A 59 -10.16 -8.10 -1.84
CA THR A 59 -9.68 -7.61 -3.14
C THR A 59 -9.65 -8.76 -4.14
N GLU A 60 -10.41 -8.64 -5.22
CA GLU A 60 -10.44 -9.61 -6.31
C GLU A 60 -9.11 -9.59 -7.09
N PRO A 61 -8.66 -10.72 -7.66
CA PRO A 61 -7.59 -10.70 -8.67
C PRO A 61 -7.91 -9.70 -9.79
N ASN A 62 -6.90 -9.00 -10.30
CA ASN A 62 -7.04 -7.94 -11.31
C ASN A 62 -7.84 -6.70 -10.85
N SER A 63 -7.90 -6.45 -9.53
CA SER A 63 -8.44 -5.21 -8.95
C SER A 63 -7.34 -4.34 -8.34
N ALA A 64 -7.62 -3.06 -8.15
CA ALA A 64 -6.71 -2.11 -7.50
C ALA A 64 -7.41 -1.37 -6.36
N LEU A 65 -6.69 -1.20 -5.25
CA LEU A 65 -7.00 -0.17 -4.26
C LEU A 65 -6.08 1.03 -4.51
N ILE A 66 -6.62 2.23 -4.39
CA ILE A 66 -5.89 3.49 -4.57
C ILE A 66 -6.00 4.27 -3.27
N ILE A 67 -4.84 4.60 -2.67
CA ILE A 67 -4.76 5.20 -1.35
C ILE A 67 -3.81 6.40 -1.43
N LEU A 68 -4.24 7.56 -0.93
CA LEU A 68 -3.34 8.70 -0.78
C LEU A 68 -2.46 8.50 0.46
N ALA A 69 -1.15 8.69 0.34
CA ALA A 69 -0.24 8.69 1.48
C ALA A 69 -0.68 9.71 2.54
N GLN A 70 -0.52 9.36 3.82
CA GLN A 70 -1.08 10.11 4.97
C GLN A 70 -2.62 10.23 4.98
N GLY A 71 -3.33 9.61 4.03
CA GLY A 71 -4.78 9.61 3.93
C GLY A 71 -5.47 8.67 4.93
N ALA A 72 -6.23 7.71 4.42
CA ALA A 72 -7.07 6.85 5.25
C ALA A 72 -6.25 5.93 6.17
N TRP A 73 -6.65 5.83 7.45
CA TRP A 73 -6.20 4.74 8.32
C TRP A 73 -6.70 3.42 7.74
N HIS A 74 -5.78 2.48 7.54
CA HIS A 74 -6.11 1.18 6.98
C HIS A 74 -5.24 0.07 7.56
N GLN A 75 -5.71 -1.17 7.40
CA GLN A 75 -5.01 -2.37 7.80
C GLN A 75 -5.28 -3.52 6.83
N VAL A 76 -4.46 -4.57 6.91
CA VAL A 76 -4.71 -5.84 6.23
C VAL A 76 -4.90 -6.89 7.32
N THR A 77 -6.08 -7.51 7.37
CA THR A 77 -6.41 -8.46 8.43
C THR A 77 -5.51 -9.69 8.37
N PRO A 78 -5.25 -10.36 9.50
CA PRO A 78 -4.44 -11.57 9.51
C PRO A 78 -4.94 -12.62 8.54
N LEU A 79 -4.08 -12.99 7.60
CA LEU A 79 -4.32 -14.05 6.66
C LEU A 79 -4.25 -15.38 7.41
N LYS A 80 -5.35 -16.13 7.46
CA LYS A 80 -5.39 -17.44 8.14
C LYS A 80 -5.31 -18.59 7.14
N ARG A 81 -5.94 -18.44 5.98
CA ARG A 81 -5.96 -19.45 4.90
C ARG A 81 -5.65 -18.83 3.54
N GLY A 82 -5.03 -19.61 2.66
CA GLY A 82 -4.71 -19.21 1.29
C GLY A 82 -3.46 -18.35 1.19
N ASP A 83 -3.38 -17.56 0.12
CA ASP A 83 -2.29 -16.63 -0.17
C ASP A 83 -2.79 -15.41 -0.96
N ARG A 84 -2.05 -14.30 -0.86
CA ARG A 84 -2.32 -13.07 -1.59
C ARG A 84 -1.02 -12.51 -2.15
N THR A 85 -1.03 -12.12 -3.43
CA THR A 85 0.10 -11.46 -4.09
C THR A 85 -0.36 -10.12 -4.64
N ILE A 86 0.37 -9.06 -4.33
CA ILE A 86 0.11 -7.71 -4.80
C ILE A 86 1.33 -7.11 -5.48
N LEU A 87 1.09 -6.14 -6.36
CA LEU A 87 2.05 -5.13 -6.75
C LEU A 87 1.65 -3.83 -6.05
N LYS A 88 2.56 -3.24 -5.29
CA LYS A 88 2.39 -1.91 -4.68
C LYS A 88 3.21 -0.91 -5.48
N LEU A 89 2.53 0.05 -6.11
CA LEU A 89 3.16 1.10 -6.91
C LEU A 89 3.01 2.44 -6.21
N LEU A 90 4.01 3.31 -6.37
CA LEU A 90 3.95 4.70 -5.92
C LEU A 90 3.82 5.62 -7.13
N LEU A 91 2.74 6.41 -7.17
CA LEU A 91 2.50 7.44 -8.18
C LEU A 91 2.65 8.81 -7.52
N THR A 92 3.52 9.65 -8.06
CA THR A 92 3.73 11.02 -7.59
C THR A 92 3.60 12.02 -8.73
N SER A 93 3.42 13.29 -8.38
CA SER A 93 3.38 14.39 -9.34
C SER A 93 4.72 14.55 -10.06
N ALA A 94 4.67 14.89 -11.35
CA ALA A 94 5.87 15.19 -12.12
C ALA A 94 6.67 16.32 -11.45
N GLY A 95 7.98 16.09 -11.26
CA GLY A 95 8.87 17.04 -10.59
C GLY A 95 8.87 16.96 -9.06
N SER A 96 8.07 16.09 -8.45
CA SER A 96 8.19 15.85 -7.01
C SER A 96 9.51 15.16 -6.67
N SER A 97 10.13 15.59 -5.57
CA SER A 97 11.40 15.04 -5.08
C SER A 97 11.14 14.16 -3.86
N LEU A 98 12.00 13.16 -3.63
CA LEU A 98 11.95 12.40 -2.39
C LEU A 98 12.33 13.30 -1.22
N PHE A 99 11.69 13.14 -0.07
CA PHE A 99 12.14 13.80 1.15
C PHE A 99 13.54 13.30 1.50
N GLY A 100 14.52 14.21 1.57
CA GLY A 100 15.91 13.87 1.89
C GLY A 100 16.91 14.03 0.73
N ASP A 101 16.49 14.47 -0.46
CA ASP A 101 17.38 14.78 -1.60
C ASP A 101 18.27 16.03 -1.41
N ALA A 102 18.55 16.43 -0.16
CA ALA A 102 19.72 17.22 0.16
C ALA A 102 20.98 16.34 0.03
N LYS A 103 21.46 16.19 -1.21
CA LYS A 103 22.75 15.61 -1.61
C LYS A 103 22.99 14.15 -1.17
N LEU A 104 22.54 13.20 -2.00
CA LEU A 104 23.32 11.98 -2.22
C LEU A 104 24.23 12.21 -3.44
N GLN A 105 25.34 12.92 -3.21
CA GLN A 105 26.50 12.80 -4.09
C GLN A 105 27.13 11.42 -3.83
N GLN A 106 27.30 10.66 -4.92
CA GLN A 106 28.37 9.68 -5.25
C GLN A 106 28.98 8.90 -4.06
N PHE A 107 29.01 7.57 -4.01
CA PHE A 107 29.38 6.56 -5.00
C PHE A 107 28.77 5.20 -4.63
#